data_AF-A0A366MVP7-F1
#
_entry.id   AF-A0A366MVP7-F1
#
_cell.length_a   1.000
_cell.length_b   1.000
_cell.length_c   1.000
_cell.angle_alpha   90.00
_cell.angle_beta   90.00
_cell.angle_gamma   90.00
#
_symmetry.space_group_name_H-M   'P 1'
#
loop_
_entity.id
_entity.type
_entity.pdbx_description
1 polymer ?
#
loop_
_entity_poly.entity_id
_entity_poly.type
_entity_poly.pdbx_seq_one_letter_code
_entity_poly.pdbx_strand_id
1 'polypeptide(L)'
;MIFCIDKNSILNLFGVENFNLLESKIDNMSPSLVEYHLANFCNISDDISYFNKRDIENSFSIGEYSIYLDYDENIYLEVQESNLDNLTQSFW
;
A
#
# COMPACT_ATOMS: atom_id res chain seq x y z
N MET A 1 -10.93 -2.74 -0.73
CA MET A 1 -10.82 -1.62 0.23
C MET A 1 -9.66 -0.75 -0.17
N ILE A 2 -9.77 0.56 0.00
CA ILE A 2 -8.72 1.52 -0.34
C ILE A 2 -8.40 2.34 0.90
N PHE A 3 -7.12 2.50 1.19
CA PHE A 3 -6.62 3.21 2.36
C PHE A 3 -5.78 4.40 1.92
N CYS A 4 -5.93 5.53 2.60
CA CYS A 4 -5.03 6.66 2.44
C CYS A 4 -3.87 6.51 3.43
N ILE A 5 -2.64 6.47 2.93
CA ILE A 5 -1.45 6.28 3.76
C ILE A 5 -0.61 7.54 3.74
N ASP A 6 -0.11 7.93 4.92
CA ASP A 6 0.87 9.00 5.02
C ASP A 6 2.17 8.64 4.27
N LYS A 7 2.53 9.47 3.29
CA LYS A 7 3.73 9.30 2.44
C LYS A 7 5.00 9.12 3.27
N ASN A 8 5.19 9.91 4.33
CA ASN A 8 6.41 9.83 5.14
C ASN A 8 6.49 8.50 5.89
N SER A 9 5.35 7.99 6.36
CA SER A 9 5.26 6.73 7.10
C SER A 9 5.66 5.52 6.24
N ILE A 10 5.17 5.44 5.00
CA ILE A 10 5.54 4.35 4.07
C ILE A 10 6.99 4.46 3.62
N LEU A 11 7.44 5.67 3.26
CA LEU A 11 8.83 5.91 2.86
C LEU A 11 9.82 5.56 3.98
N ASN A 12 9.53 5.95 5.23
CA ASN A 12 10.36 5.62 6.39
C ASN A 12 10.36 4.13 6.71
N LEU A 13 9.22 3.44 6.57
CA LEU A 13 9.14 1.99 6.82
C LEU A 13 10.04 1.20 5.86
N PHE A 14 10.02 1.57 4.58
CA PHE A 14 10.84 0.92 3.55
C PHE A 14 12.26 1.51 3.45
N GLY A 15 12.54 2.60 4.19
CA GLY A 15 13.84 3.26 4.25
C GLY A 15 14.24 3.91 2.92
N VAL A 16 13.29 4.53 2.23
CA VAL A 16 13.45 5.13 0.90
C VAL A 16 13.07 6.61 0.91
N GLU A 17 13.68 7.39 0.03
CA GLU A 17 13.46 8.85 -0.01
C GLU A 17 12.34 9.27 -0.98
N ASN A 18 12.05 8.45 -2.00
CA ASN A 18 11.13 8.79 -3.09
C ASN A 18 10.33 7.57 -3.54
N PHE A 19 9.17 7.80 -4.16
CA PHE A 19 8.29 6.73 -4.67
C PHE A 19 8.98 5.83 -5.71
N ASN A 20 9.81 6.40 -6.60
CA ASN A 20 10.59 5.61 -7.56
C ASN A 20 11.56 4.62 -6.87
N LEU A 21 12.08 5.00 -5.70
CA LEU A 21 12.93 4.13 -4.90
C LEU A 21 12.10 3.10 -4.14
N LEU A 22 10.87 3.44 -3.76
CA LEU A 22 9.92 2.52 -3.14
C LEU A 22 9.60 1.34 -4.07
N GLU A 23 9.28 1.63 -5.33
CA GLU A 23 9.04 0.59 -6.35
C GLU A 23 10.24 -0.34 -6.49
N SER A 24 11.43 0.24 -6.70
CA SER A 24 12.68 -0.54 -6.78
C SER A 24 12.98 -1.34 -5.51
N LYS A 25 12.67 -0.80 -4.32
CA LYS A 25 12.88 -1.48 -3.04
C LYS A 25 11.92 -2.65 -2.87
N ILE A 26 10.66 -2.48 -3.25
CA ILE A 26 9.62 -3.50 -3.22
C ILE A 26 9.97 -4.64 -4.17
N ASP A 27 10.41 -4.33 -5.39
CA ASP A 27 10.85 -5.34 -6.37
C ASP A 27 12.05 -6.17 -5.90
N ASN A 28 12.93 -5.56 -5.08
CA ASN A 28 14.07 -6.26 -4.49
C ASN A 28 13.75 -6.98 -3.17
N MET A 29 12.54 -6.81 -2.62
CA MET A 29 12.10 -7.50 -1.40
C MET A 29 11.29 -8.74 -1.72
N SER A 30 11.28 -9.69 -0.79
CA SER A 30 10.39 -10.86 -0.89
C SER A 30 8.93 -10.40 -0.87
N PRO A 31 8.08 -10.86 -1.81
CA PRO A 31 6.67 -10.44 -1.89
C PRO A 31 5.92 -10.59 -0.56
N SER A 32 6.13 -11.69 0.17
CA SER A 32 5.51 -11.93 1.48
C SER A 32 5.88 -10.91 2.55
N LEU A 33 7.10 -10.35 2.51
CA LEU A 33 7.53 -9.32 3.47
C LEU A 33 6.87 -7.97 3.14
N VAL A 34 6.74 -7.66 1.86
CA VAL A 34 6.06 -6.45 1.39
C VAL A 34 4.58 -6.53 1.78
N GLU A 35 3.93 -7.65 1.51
CA GLU A 35 2.53 -7.90 1.89
C GLU A 35 2.31 -7.76 3.40
N TYR A 36 3.22 -8.26 4.24
CA TYR A 36 3.14 -8.08 5.70
C TYR A 36 3.17 -6.60 6.11
N HIS A 37 4.06 -5.81 5.51
CA HIS A 37 4.14 -4.38 5.79
C HIS A 37 2.89 -3.62 5.31
N LEU A 38 2.37 -3.95 4.12
CA LEU A 38 1.16 -3.35 3.57
C LEU A 38 -0.09 -3.71 4.38
N ALA A 39 -0.21 -4.96 4.83
CA ALA A 39 -1.27 -5.38 5.75
C ALA A 39 -1.27 -4.57 7.06
N ASN A 40 -0.08 -4.28 7.59
CA ASN A 40 0.04 -3.45 8.78
C ASN A 40 -0.44 -2.01 8.52
N PHE A 41 -0.20 -1.44 7.33
CA PHE A 41 -0.75 -0.15 6.96
C PHE A 41 -2.27 -0.17 6.86
N CYS A 42 -2.88 -1.19 6.24
CA CYS A 42 -4.35 -1.32 6.18
C CYS A 42 -5.00 -1.33 7.57
N ASN A 43 -4.34 -1.92 8.58
CA ASN A 43 -4.87 -1.98 9.95
C ASN A 43 -4.81 -0.66 10.72
N ILE A 44 -3.87 0.23 10.35
CA ILE A 44 -3.61 1.50 11.06
C ILE A 44 -4.31 2.67 10.35
N SER A 45 -4.56 2.54 9.05
CA SER A 45 -5.05 3.61 8.18
C SER A 45 -6.58 3.56 8.06
N ASP A 46 -7.21 4.72 7.96
CA ASP A 46 -8.65 4.79 7.72
C ASP A 46 -8.98 4.39 6.26
N ASP A 47 -10.03 3.58 6.08
CA ASP A 47 -10.59 3.27 4.76
C ASP A 47 -11.18 4.54 4.15
N ILE A 48 -10.85 4.80 2.89
CA ILE A 48 -11.41 5.90 2.12
C ILE A 48 -12.53 5.41 1.21
N SER A 49 -13.73 5.90 1.49
CA SER A 49 -14.94 5.64 0.71
C SER A 49 -14.92 6.21 -0.72
N TYR A 50 -14.04 7.17 -1.03
CA TYR A 50 -13.96 7.79 -2.35
C TYR A 50 -12.51 7.92 -2.81
N PHE A 51 -12.19 7.28 -3.94
CA PHE A 51 -10.89 7.30 -4.58
C PHE A 51 -11.06 7.57 -6.08
N ASN A 52 -10.48 8.68 -6.57
CA ASN A 52 -10.58 9.05 -7.98
C ASN A 52 -9.39 8.49 -8.78
N LYS A 53 -9.62 7.42 -9.54
CA LYS A 53 -8.57 6.79 -10.37
C LYS A 53 -8.05 7.67 -11.51
N ARG A 54 -8.68 8.82 -11.79
CA ARG A 54 -8.22 9.77 -12.84
C ARG A 54 -7.04 10.63 -12.42
N ASP A 55 -6.86 10.84 -11.13
CA ASP A 55 -5.81 11.73 -10.60
C ASP A 55 -4.53 10.96 -10.24
N ILE A 56 -4.47 9.68 -10.61
CA ILE A 56 -3.32 8.81 -10.37
C ILE A 56 -2.23 9.15 -11.38
N GLU A 57 -1.06 9.53 -10.86
CA GLU A 57 0.17 9.69 -11.64
C GLU A 57 0.82 8.32 -11.89
N ASN A 58 1.04 7.55 -10.83
CA ASN A 58 1.71 6.25 -10.88
C ASN A 58 0.92 5.20 -10.12
N SER A 59 0.96 3.96 -10.62
CA SER A 59 0.32 2.82 -9.97
C SER A 59 1.24 1.61 -10.06
N PHE A 60 1.37 0.91 -8.94
CA PHE A 60 2.13 -0.32 -8.87
C PHE A 60 1.31 -1.41 -8.17
N SER A 61 1.35 -2.63 -8.68
CA SER A 61 0.59 -3.76 -8.13
C SER A 61 1.54 -4.87 -7.69
N ILE A 62 1.39 -5.31 -6.44
CA ILE A 62 2.18 -6.38 -5.84
C ILE A 62 1.24 -7.43 -5.25
N GLY A 63 1.16 -8.59 -5.91
CA GLY A 63 0.23 -9.65 -5.52
C GLY A 63 -1.22 -9.13 -5.45
N GLU A 64 -1.78 -9.14 -4.25
CA GLU A 64 -3.15 -8.73 -3.95
C GLU A 64 -3.29 -7.24 -3.53
N TYR A 65 -2.18 -6.51 -3.48
CA TYR A 65 -2.12 -5.10 -3.11
C TYR A 65 -1.81 -4.23 -4.32
N SER A 66 -2.41 -3.05 -4.39
CA SER A 66 -2.09 -2.04 -5.39
C SER A 66 -1.83 -0.70 -4.70
N ILE A 67 -0.66 -0.12 -4.98
CA ILE A 67 -0.25 1.18 -4.47
C ILE A 67 -0.47 2.20 -5.59
N TYR A 68 -1.11 3.31 -5.26
CA TYR A 68 -1.34 4.43 -6.15
C TYR A 68 -0.67 5.68 -5.60
N LEU A 69 -0.09 6.47 -6.50
CA LEU A 69 0.44 7.80 -6.24
C LEU A 69 -0.37 8.78 -7.09
N ASP A 70 -0.92 9.82 -6.47
CA ASP A 70 -1.57 10.92 -7.20
C ASP A 70 -0.60 12.05 -7.56
N TYR A 71 -1.08 13.00 -8.36
CA TYR A 71 -0.32 14.21 -8.73
C TYR A 71 -0.08 15.19 -7.58
N ASP A 72 -0.80 15.05 -6.46
CA ASP A 72 -0.63 15.82 -5.23
C ASP A 72 0.34 15.11 -4.24
N GLU A 73 1.02 14.05 -4.69
CA GLU A 73 1.92 13.20 -3.92
C GLU A 73 1.29 12.40 -2.76
N ASN A 74 -0.03 12.21 -2.76
CA ASN A 74 -0.71 11.32 -1.82
C ASN A 74 -0.57 9.86 -2.27
N ILE A 75 -0.42 8.98 -1.27
CA ILE A 75 -0.25 7.54 -1.49
C ILE A 75 -1.50 6.80 -1.01
N TYR A 76 -2.00 5.92 -1.87
CA TYR A 76 -3.17 5.11 -1.61
C TYR A 76 -2.84 3.62 -1.75
N LEU A 77 -3.43 2.80 -0.91
CA LEU A 77 -3.27 1.35 -0.92
C LEU A 77 -4.63 0.69 -1.11
N GLU A 78 -4.81 0.04 -2.26
CA GLU A 78 -5.96 -0.82 -2.54
C GLU A 78 -5.60 -2.27 -2.23
N VAL A 79 -6.48 -2.94 -1.48
CA VAL A 79 -6.43 -4.38 -1.22
C VAL A 79 -7.76 -5.02 -1.63
N GLN A 80 -7.71 -6.19 -2.24
CA GLN A 80 -8.93 -6.94 -2.54
C GLN A 80 -9.60 -7.43 -1.24
N GLU A 81 -10.91 -7.25 -1.16
CA GLU A 81 -11.74 -7.49 0.05
C GLU A 81 -11.66 -8.94 0.55
N SER A 82 -11.39 -9.89 -0.34
CA SER A 82 -11.26 -11.33 -0.05
C SER A 82 -10.17 -11.69 0.98
N ASN A 83 -9.25 -10.77 1.30
CA ASN A 83 -8.10 -11.05 2.15
C ASN A 83 -8.11 -10.32 3.51
N LEU A 84 -8.97 -9.32 3.71
CA LEU A 84 -9.09 -8.68 5.04
C LEU A 84 -9.58 -9.68 6.10
N ASP A 85 -10.49 -10.57 5.70
CA ASP A 85 -10.99 -11.66 6.55
C ASP A 85 -9.90 -12.73 6.85
N ASN A 86 -8.88 -12.87 5.99
CA ASN A 86 -7.82 -13.87 6.18
C ASN A 86 -6.71 -13.36 7.14
N LEU A 87 -6.46 -12.04 7.15
CA LEU A 87 -5.55 -11.41 8.11
C LEU A 87 -6.00 -11.61 9.57
N THR A 88 -7.32 -11.69 9.81
CA THR A 88 -7.87 -11.99 11.15
C THR A 88 -7.91 -13.49 11.48
N GLN A 89 -7.67 -14.37 10.51
CA GLN A 89 -7.71 -15.83 10.71
C GLN A 89 -6.34 -16.48 10.95
N SER A 90 -5.23 -15.73 10.84
CA SER A 90 -3.88 -16.27 11.05
C SER A 90 -3.38 -16.21 12.50
N PHE A 91 -4.26 -15.90 13.46
CA PHE A 91 -3.98 -16.04 14.90
C PHE A 91 -4.87 -17.11 15.54
N TRP A 92 -4.65 -18.38 15.19
CA TRP A 92 -5.03 -19.53 16.01
C TRP A 92 -4.01 -20.67 15.85
#